data_AF-A0A8J5NFU9-F1
#
_entry.id   AF-A0A8J5NFU9-F1
#
_cell.length_a   1.000
_cell.length_b   1.000
_cell.length_c   1.000
_cell.angle_alpha   90.00
_cell.angle_beta   90.00
_cell.angle_gamma   90.00
#
_symmetry.space_group_name_H-M   'P 1'
#
loop_
_entity.id
_entity.type
_entity.pdbx_description
1 polymer ?
#
loop_
_entity_poly.entity_id
_entity_poly.type
_entity_poly.pdbx_seq_one_letter_code
_entity_poly.pdbx_strand_id
1 'polypeptide(L)'
;MVRVCASSIVSLEVVKNPIVPTAIGEAFKSTALSLDFTLKCSPTIIVHTGAVEPLSPSKKSSGVVLDAIRDLSKATTLSIYIEARDAPPKLQDISDAASQGLFKSCSTRYHIASMYGGIGGKLIDSSAETAPPPSYEETASSPPPPPPPIELPSKKRPRQDTDPERDDIILLWAELRAIKEVQSRVDVKEVQSRVDVKEVQSRVEALETENEKLKQQNKELVEGMDKLQERYDALEHRFAVLDSKNEEFADTYDCSFSELREDMDRLEGVVNFVQEGQVGEESLKVIKDVVVQEIMTRLANG
;
A
#
# COMPACT_ATOMS: atom_id res chain seq x y z
N MET A 1 -6.37 -6.94 -7.81
CA MET A 1 -5.40 -7.32 -6.76
C MET A 1 -6.17 -7.84 -5.56
N VAL A 2 -5.64 -8.81 -4.81
CA VAL A 2 -6.25 -9.32 -3.57
C VAL A 2 -5.46 -8.81 -2.37
N ARG A 3 -6.16 -8.40 -1.31
CA ARG A 3 -5.58 -7.85 -0.10
C ARG A 3 -6.01 -8.67 1.11
N VAL A 4 -5.02 -9.08 1.90
CA VAL A 4 -5.23 -9.65 3.24
C VAL A 4 -4.86 -8.57 4.26
N CYS A 5 -5.74 -8.34 5.24
CA CYS A 5 -5.45 -7.41 6.34
C CYS A 5 -4.53 -8.11 7.35
N ALA A 6 -3.48 -7.42 7.81
CA ALA A 6 -2.54 -8.02 8.75
C ALA A 6 -3.24 -8.41 10.07
N SER A 7 -4.18 -7.58 10.53
CA SER A 7 -5.05 -7.88 11.69
C SER A 7 -6.06 -8.99 11.48
N SER A 8 -6.25 -9.49 10.25
CA SER A 8 -7.10 -10.67 10.00
C SER A 8 -6.32 -11.97 10.00
N ILE A 9 -4.99 -11.96 10.10
CA ILE A 9 -4.19 -13.18 10.19
C ILE A 9 -4.32 -13.75 11.60
N VAL A 10 -4.80 -14.99 11.70
CA VAL A 10 -4.93 -15.76 12.95
C VAL A 10 -3.67 -16.58 13.19
N SER A 11 -3.17 -17.24 12.14
CA SER A 11 -1.92 -17.98 12.17
C SER A 11 -1.20 -17.89 10.84
N LEU A 12 0.12 -18.01 10.89
CA LEU A 12 1.01 -18.13 9.75
C LEU A 12 2.06 -19.18 10.09
N GLU A 13 2.10 -20.27 9.33
CA GLU A 13 3.03 -21.37 9.53
C GLU A 13 3.99 -21.50 8.35
N VAL A 14 5.28 -21.70 8.65
CA VAL A 14 6.30 -21.98 7.64
C VAL A 14 6.48 -23.49 7.52
N VAL A 15 6.04 -24.07 6.41
CA VAL A 15 6.20 -25.51 6.14
C VAL A 15 7.38 -25.72 5.21
N LYS A 16 8.37 -26.47 5.69
CA LYS A 16 9.54 -26.90 4.90
C LYS A 16 9.18 -28.17 4.13
N ASN A 17 9.51 -28.21 2.84
CA ASN A 17 9.23 -29.34 1.95
C ASN A 17 7.73 -29.69 1.87
N PRO A 18 6.84 -28.74 1.51
CA PRO A 18 5.42 -28.99 1.40
C PRO A 18 5.11 -29.91 0.21
N ILE A 19 3.90 -30.47 0.19
CA ILE A 19 3.36 -31.09 -1.03
C ILE A 19 3.02 -29.96 -2.00
N VAL A 20 3.75 -29.89 -3.10
CA VAL A 20 3.62 -28.82 -4.10
C VAL A 20 2.75 -29.29 -5.27
N PRO A 21 1.73 -28.51 -5.69
CA PRO A 21 1.00 -28.77 -6.92
C PRO A 21 1.92 -28.83 -8.14
N THR A 22 1.67 -29.74 -9.09
CA THR A 22 2.54 -30.02 -10.24
C THR A 22 2.95 -28.75 -11.01
N ALA A 23 2.00 -27.85 -11.26
CA ALA A 23 2.26 -26.60 -11.99
C ALA A 23 3.26 -25.67 -11.27
N ILE A 24 3.30 -25.70 -9.93
CA ILE A 24 4.24 -24.89 -9.13
C ILE A 24 5.59 -25.61 -9.05
N GLY A 25 5.58 -26.94 -8.92
CA GLY A 25 6.78 -27.76 -8.90
C GLY A 25 7.59 -27.65 -10.20
N GLU A 26 6.92 -27.56 -11.36
CA GLU A 26 7.58 -27.33 -12.65
C GLU A 26 8.18 -25.92 -12.79
N ALA A 27 7.64 -24.93 -12.09
CA ALA A 27 8.11 -23.55 -12.14
C ALA A 27 9.33 -23.31 -11.24
N PHE A 28 9.46 -24.07 -10.14
CA PHE A 28 10.59 -23.95 -9.21
C PHE A 28 11.78 -24.80 -9.67
N LYS A 29 12.98 -24.23 -9.59
CA LYS A 29 14.25 -24.91 -9.88
C LYS A 29 14.92 -25.45 -8.61
N SER A 30 14.25 -25.35 -7.46
CA SER A 30 14.76 -25.67 -6.13
C SER A 30 13.61 -26.07 -5.22
N THR A 31 13.93 -26.53 -4.01
CA THR A 31 12.93 -26.93 -3.02
C THR A 31 11.97 -25.80 -2.69
N ALA A 32 10.69 -26.12 -2.50
CA ALA A 32 9.67 -25.15 -2.10
C ALA A 32 9.57 -25.01 -0.58
N LEU A 33 9.11 -23.85 -0.15
CA LEU A 33 8.57 -23.58 1.17
C LEU A 33 7.09 -23.17 1.01
N SER A 34 6.24 -23.54 1.97
CA SER A 34 4.87 -23.04 2.03
C SER A 34 4.72 -22.08 3.21
N LEU A 35 4.01 -20.99 2.96
CA LEU A 35 3.45 -20.12 3.98
C LEU A 35 1.97 -20.40 4.08
N ASP A 36 1.55 -21.07 5.13
CA ASP A 36 0.16 -21.46 5.35
C ASP A 36 -0.51 -20.43 6.26
N PHE A 37 -1.53 -19.75 5.72
CA PHE A 37 -2.26 -18.70 6.40
C PHE A 37 -3.63 -19.22 6.85
N THR A 38 -4.00 -18.86 8.08
CA THR A 38 -5.39 -18.90 8.55
C THR A 38 -5.87 -17.48 8.84
N LEU A 39 -7.00 -17.11 8.29
CA LEU A 39 -7.56 -15.76 8.33
C LEU A 39 -8.90 -15.74 9.07
N LYS A 40 -9.11 -14.71 9.89
CA LYS A 40 -10.37 -14.42 10.59
C LYS A 40 -11.42 -13.86 9.63
N CYS A 41 -10.99 -13.03 8.69
CA CYS A 41 -11.85 -12.39 7.70
C CYS A 41 -11.31 -12.72 6.31
N SER A 42 -12.22 -12.82 5.34
CA SER A 42 -11.84 -13.17 3.98
C SER A 42 -11.10 -12.01 3.29
N PRO A 43 -10.24 -12.30 2.29
CA PRO A 43 -9.48 -11.28 1.57
C PRO A 43 -10.38 -10.30 0.81
N THR A 44 -10.00 -9.02 0.81
CA THR A 44 -10.71 -7.97 0.05
C THR A 44 -10.12 -7.82 -1.35
N ILE A 45 -10.95 -7.52 -2.34
CA ILE A 45 -10.50 -7.29 -3.71
C ILE A 45 -10.26 -5.79 -3.91
N ILE A 46 -9.12 -5.44 -4.51
CA ILE A 46 -8.82 -4.09 -5.00
C ILE A 46 -8.90 -4.08 -6.52
N VAL A 47 -9.77 -3.23 -7.05
CA VAL A 47 -9.92 -2.99 -8.49
C VAL A 47 -9.58 -1.55 -8.85
N HIS A 48 -9.42 -1.28 -10.14
CA HIS A 48 -9.30 0.07 -10.68
C HIS A 48 -10.52 0.94 -10.31
N THR A 49 -10.31 2.20 -9.94
CA THR A 49 -11.39 3.13 -9.52
C THR A 49 -12.54 3.19 -10.54
N GLY A 50 -12.23 3.21 -11.83
CA GLY A 50 -13.23 3.24 -12.92
C GLY A 50 -13.88 1.89 -13.26
N ALA A 51 -13.64 0.82 -12.50
CA ALA A 51 -14.26 -0.47 -12.76
C ALA A 51 -15.77 -0.44 -12.47
N VAL A 52 -16.57 -0.90 -13.44
CA VAL A 52 -18.02 -1.03 -13.30
C VAL A 52 -18.34 -2.28 -12.47
N GLU A 53 -19.19 -2.11 -11.46
CA GLU A 53 -19.68 -3.18 -10.61
C GLU A 53 -21.09 -3.62 -11.08
N PRO A 54 -21.41 -4.93 -11.06
CA PRO A 54 -20.54 -6.05 -10.69
C PRO A 54 -19.48 -6.36 -11.77
N LEU A 55 -18.32 -6.86 -11.34
CA LEU A 55 -17.23 -7.22 -12.26
C LEU A 55 -17.72 -8.32 -13.21
N SER A 56 -17.77 -8.01 -14.50
CA SER A 56 -18.17 -8.95 -15.55
C SER A 56 -16.99 -9.30 -16.45
N PRO A 57 -16.79 -10.59 -16.78
CA PRO A 57 -15.73 -10.99 -17.68
C PRO A 57 -16.03 -10.54 -19.11
N SER A 58 -15.05 -9.94 -19.78
CA SER A 58 -15.17 -9.59 -21.20
C SER A 58 -14.91 -10.78 -22.14
N LYS A 59 -14.18 -11.80 -21.66
CA LYS A 59 -13.80 -13.02 -22.40
C LYS A 59 -13.94 -14.26 -21.51
N LYS A 60 -14.12 -15.44 -22.11
CA LYS A 60 -14.21 -16.72 -21.36
C LYS A 60 -13.00 -16.97 -20.44
N SER A 61 -11.78 -16.70 -20.90
CA SER A 61 -10.56 -16.84 -20.08
C SER A 61 -10.54 -15.89 -18.88
N SER A 62 -11.04 -14.65 -19.05
CA SER A 62 -11.19 -13.71 -17.93
C SER A 62 -12.29 -14.14 -16.95
N GLY A 63 -13.28 -14.92 -17.40
CA GLY A 63 -14.29 -15.52 -16.53
C GLY A 63 -13.66 -16.48 -15.53
N VAL A 64 -12.87 -17.44 -16.01
CA VAL A 64 -12.16 -18.40 -15.16
C VAL A 64 -11.28 -17.71 -14.12
N VAL A 65 -10.59 -16.64 -14.51
CA VAL A 65 -9.76 -15.85 -13.58
C VAL A 65 -10.61 -15.10 -12.56
N LEU A 66 -11.72 -14.49 -12.98
CA LEU A 66 -12.63 -13.80 -12.06
C LEU A 66 -13.30 -14.76 -11.07
N ASP A 67 -13.65 -15.97 -11.52
CA ASP A 67 -14.19 -17.02 -10.66
C ASP A 67 -13.14 -17.47 -9.64
N ALA A 68 -11.89 -17.72 -10.05
CA ALA A 68 -10.80 -18.05 -9.14
C ALA A 68 -10.52 -16.93 -8.12
N ILE A 69 -10.56 -15.66 -8.54
CA ILE A 69 -10.42 -14.50 -7.64
C ILE A 69 -11.59 -14.44 -6.66
N ARG A 70 -12.81 -14.73 -7.13
CA ARG A 70 -14.01 -14.78 -6.28
C ARG A 70 -13.89 -15.89 -5.24
N ASP A 71 -13.44 -17.07 -5.64
CA ASP A 71 -13.21 -18.19 -4.72
C ASP A 71 -12.14 -17.84 -3.68
N LEU A 72 -11.03 -17.24 -4.12
CA LEU A 72 -9.98 -16.75 -3.22
C LEU A 72 -10.50 -15.69 -2.23
N SER A 73 -11.40 -14.81 -2.65
CA SER A 73 -12.00 -13.79 -1.77
C SER A 73 -12.96 -14.35 -0.72
N LYS A 74 -13.32 -15.64 -0.83
CA LYS A 74 -14.11 -16.38 0.18
C LYS A 74 -13.23 -17.27 1.06
N ALA A 75 -11.99 -17.54 0.64
CA ALA A 75 -11.09 -18.41 1.36
C ALA A 75 -10.62 -17.77 2.67
N THR A 76 -10.69 -18.53 3.76
CA THR A 76 -10.11 -18.17 5.06
C THR A 76 -8.80 -18.91 5.32
N THR A 77 -8.46 -19.90 4.51
CA THR A 77 -7.19 -20.60 4.52
C THR A 77 -6.55 -20.54 3.15
N LEU A 78 -5.27 -20.20 3.09
CA LEU A 78 -4.52 -20.13 1.83
C LEU A 78 -3.05 -20.43 2.06
N SER A 79 -2.42 -21.05 1.07
CA SER A 79 -1.00 -21.39 1.07
C SER A 79 -0.28 -20.62 -0.02
N ILE A 80 0.82 -19.95 0.35
CA ILE A 80 1.70 -19.24 -0.58
C ILE A 80 3.01 -20.03 -0.69
N TYR A 81 3.31 -20.51 -1.88
CA TYR A 81 4.54 -21.26 -2.15
C TYR A 81 5.66 -20.31 -2.58
N ILE A 82 6.83 -20.47 -1.98
CA ILE A 82 8.04 -19.68 -2.26
C ILE A 82 9.18 -20.66 -2.56
N GLU A 83 10.03 -20.32 -3.52
CA GLU A 83 11.24 -21.10 -3.79
C GLU A 83 12.27 -20.85 -2.67
N ALA A 84 12.84 -21.92 -2.10
CA ALA A 84 13.65 -21.84 -0.87
C ALA A 84 14.89 -20.94 -1.01
N ARG A 85 15.44 -20.79 -2.22
CA ARG A 85 16.58 -19.89 -2.48
C ARG A 85 16.23 -18.40 -2.39
N ASP A 86 14.98 -18.06 -2.67
CA ASP A 86 14.46 -16.68 -2.66
C ASP A 86 13.77 -16.35 -1.33
N ALA A 87 13.72 -17.32 -0.41
CA ALA A 87 13.06 -17.16 0.88
C ALA A 87 13.89 -16.24 1.80
N PRO A 88 13.27 -15.20 2.37
CA PRO A 88 13.91 -14.36 3.37
C PRO A 88 14.45 -15.19 4.56
N PRO A 89 15.67 -14.89 5.07
CA PRO A 89 16.25 -15.65 6.18
C PRO A 89 15.47 -15.53 7.49
N LYS A 90 14.62 -14.50 7.62
CA LYS A 90 13.80 -14.18 8.81
C LYS A 90 12.35 -14.65 8.69
N LEU A 91 12.05 -15.63 7.81
CA LEU A 91 10.69 -16.11 7.61
C LEU A 91 10.07 -16.67 8.90
N GLN A 92 10.88 -17.34 9.73
CA GLN A 92 10.45 -17.89 11.00
C GLN A 92 10.04 -16.78 11.97
N ASP A 93 10.84 -15.72 12.08
CA ASP A 93 10.53 -14.54 12.91
C ASP A 93 9.19 -13.90 12.50
N ILE A 94 8.87 -13.88 11.20
CA ILE A 94 7.60 -13.37 10.67
C ILE A 94 6.43 -14.28 11.10
N SER A 95 6.59 -15.60 11.01
CA SER A 95 5.60 -16.58 11.46
C SER A 95 5.36 -16.52 12.96
N ASP A 96 6.43 -16.38 13.75
CA ASP A 96 6.33 -16.23 15.21
C ASP A 96 5.64 -14.92 15.58
N ALA A 97 5.96 -13.81 14.90
CA ALA A 97 5.32 -12.52 15.12
C ALA A 97 3.83 -12.53 14.74
N ALA A 98 3.45 -13.24 13.68
CA ALA A 98 2.05 -13.46 13.31
C ALA A 98 1.31 -14.23 14.39
N SER A 99 1.89 -15.33 14.88
CA SER A 99 1.31 -16.19 15.92
C SER A 99 1.17 -15.48 17.27
N GLN A 100 2.06 -14.50 17.55
CA GLN A 100 1.99 -13.62 18.71
C GLN A 100 1.04 -12.42 18.52
N GLY A 101 0.38 -12.29 17.36
CA GLY A 101 -0.55 -11.20 17.07
C GLY A 101 0.12 -9.82 17.00
N LEU A 102 1.43 -9.77 16.70
CA LEU A 102 2.21 -8.52 16.69
C LEU A 102 2.00 -7.69 15.42
N PHE A 103 1.28 -8.22 14.44
CA PHE A 103 1.00 -7.54 13.19
C PHE A 103 -0.03 -6.41 13.37
N LYS A 104 0.42 -5.18 13.12
CA LYS A 104 -0.43 -4.00 13.11
C LYS A 104 -0.82 -3.64 11.68
N SER A 105 -2.11 -3.42 11.45
CA SER A 105 -2.60 -2.91 10.18
C SER A 105 -2.16 -1.45 10.01
N CYS A 106 -1.30 -1.18 9.03
CA CYS A 106 -0.94 0.19 8.65
C CYS A 106 -2.03 0.82 7.76
N SER A 107 -2.15 2.15 7.78
CA SER A 107 -3.06 2.88 6.90
C SER A 107 -2.66 2.66 5.43
N THR A 108 -3.52 1.99 4.68
CA THR A 108 -3.27 1.65 3.26
C THR A 108 -3.90 2.65 2.28
N ARG A 109 -4.50 3.76 2.77
CA ARG A 109 -5.24 4.70 1.90
C ARG A 109 -4.37 5.28 0.79
N TYR A 110 -3.16 5.73 1.13
CA TYR A 110 -2.21 6.28 0.15
C TYR A 110 -1.68 5.22 -0.82
N HIS A 111 -1.44 3.99 -0.33
CA HIS A 111 -1.01 2.88 -1.20
C HIS A 111 -2.07 2.53 -2.24
N ILE A 112 -3.34 2.43 -1.82
CA ILE A 112 -4.45 2.11 -2.73
C ILE A 112 -4.65 3.24 -3.75
N ALA A 113 -4.53 4.51 -3.34
CA ALA A 113 -4.64 5.65 -4.25
C ALA A 113 -3.51 5.74 -5.30
N SER A 114 -2.32 5.21 -4.99
CA SER A 114 -1.17 5.19 -5.92
C SER A 114 -1.22 4.02 -6.93
N MET A 115 -2.07 3.01 -6.70
CA MET A 115 -2.17 1.85 -7.58
C MET A 115 -2.66 2.21 -8.99
N TYR A 116 -2.47 1.27 -9.93
CA TYR A 116 -2.90 1.40 -11.34
C TYR A 116 -2.31 2.63 -12.03
N GLY A 117 -1.00 2.88 -11.84
CA GLY A 117 -0.31 4.01 -12.46
C GLY A 117 -0.73 5.37 -11.90
N GLY A 118 -1.16 5.44 -10.63
CA GLY A 118 -1.62 6.67 -9.99
C GLY A 118 -3.10 7.01 -10.17
N ILE A 119 -3.86 6.16 -10.89
CA ILE A 119 -5.31 6.35 -11.08
C ILE A 119 -6.12 5.92 -9.84
N GLY A 120 -5.49 5.11 -8.98
CA GLY A 120 -6.07 4.63 -7.74
C GLY A 120 -6.91 3.38 -7.89
N GLY A 121 -7.01 2.67 -6.77
CA GLY A 121 -7.91 1.54 -6.62
C GLY A 121 -9.08 1.85 -5.70
N LYS A 122 -10.12 1.01 -5.80
CA LYS A 122 -11.21 0.93 -4.82
C LYS A 122 -11.32 -0.50 -4.29
N LEU A 123 -11.78 -0.62 -3.05
CA LEU A 123 -12.06 -1.90 -2.41
C LEU A 123 -13.46 -2.35 -2.82
N ILE A 124 -13.60 -3.62 -3.19
CA ILE A 124 -14.89 -4.27 -3.45
C ILE A 124 -15.02 -5.45 -2.50
N ASP A 125 -16.16 -5.50 -1.81
CA ASP A 125 -16.60 -6.68 -1.08
C ASP A 125 -17.34 -7.60 -2.05
N SER A 126 -16.68 -8.69 -2.43
CA SER A 126 -17.24 -9.74 -3.31
C SER A 126 -18.31 -10.61 -2.63
N SER A 127 -18.70 -10.27 -1.39
CA SER A 127 -19.77 -10.93 -0.64
C SER A 127 -21.18 -10.53 -1.08
N ALA A 128 -21.33 -9.60 -2.04
CA ALA A 128 -22.62 -9.34 -2.66
C ALA A 128 -23.03 -10.53 -3.54
N GLU A 129 -23.64 -11.50 -2.89
CA GLU A 129 -24.34 -12.63 -3.47
C GLU A 129 -25.30 -12.13 -4.56
N THR A 130 -25.20 -12.74 -5.73
CA THR A 130 -26.16 -12.57 -6.82
C THR A 130 -27.56 -12.74 -6.25
N ALA A 131 -28.39 -11.70 -6.35
CA ALA A 131 -29.79 -11.79 -5.97
C ALA A 131 -30.38 -13.06 -6.61
N PRO A 132 -31.10 -13.91 -5.84
CA PRO A 132 -31.76 -15.06 -6.42
C PRO A 132 -32.68 -14.59 -7.54
N PRO A 133 -32.80 -15.33 -8.66
CA PRO A 133 -33.71 -14.95 -9.73
C PRO A 133 -35.11 -14.77 -9.15
N PRO A 134 -35.88 -13.76 -9.61
CA PRO A 134 -37.21 -13.49 -9.07
C PRO A 134 -38.07 -14.75 -9.17
N SER A 135 -38.56 -15.22 -8.01
CA SER A 135 -39.56 -16.28 -7.95
C SER A 135 -40.84 -15.76 -8.61
N TYR A 136 -41.18 -16.27 -9.78
CA TYR A 136 -42.46 -16.04 -10.44
C TYR A 136 -43.47 -17.02 -9.87
N GLU A 137 -44.09 -16.65 -8.74
CA GLU A 137 -45.27 -17.35 -8.27
C GLU A 137 -46.27 -16.30 -7.78
N GLU A 138 -47.50 -16.39 -8.30
CA GLU A 138 -48.68 -15.53 -8.06
C GLU A 138 -48.96 -14.34 -8.98
N THR A 139 -49.04 -14.60 -10.30
CA THR A 139 -50.04 -13.92 -11.14
C THR A 139 -51.26 -14.82 -11.34
N ALA A 140 -52.03 -15.08 -10.27
CA ALA A 140 -53.35 -15.72 -10.40
C ALA A 140 -54.21 -15.61 -9.12
N SER A 141 -54.54 -14.39 -8.67
CA SER A 141 -55.80 -14.22 -7.91
C SER A 141 -56.20 -12.75 -7.78
N SER A 142 -56.92 -12.25 -8.78
CA SER A 142 -57.85 -11.13 -8.58
C SER A 142 -59.15 -11.51 -9.29
N PRO A 143 -60.29 -11.58 -8.58
CA PRO A 143 -61.57 -11.90 -9.20
C PRO A 143 -62.04 -10.70 -10.04
N PRO A 144 -62.79 -10.93 -11.14
CA PRO A 144 -63.23 -9.84 -12.00
C PRO A 144 -64.25 -8.94 -11.26
N PRO A 145 -64.27 -7.63 -11.55
CA PRO A 145 -65.23 -6.71 -10.92
C PRO A 145 -66.68 -7.02 -11.36
N PRO A 146 -67.68 -6.84 -10.48
CA PRO A 146 -69.07 -7.10 -10.80
C PRO A 146 -69.65 -6.07 -11.79
N PRO A 147 -70.67 -6.44 -12.58
CA PRO A 147 -71.27 -5.56 -13.60
C PRO A 147 -72.07 -4.39 -12.98
N PRO A 148 -72.21 -3.27 -13.73
CA PRO A 148 -72.81 -2.04 -13.21
C PRO A 148 -74.34 -2.16 -12.98
N PRO A 149 -74.90 -1.49 -11.95
CA PRO A 149 -76.35 -1.47 -11.71
C PRO A 149 -77.12 -0.62 -12.73
N ILE A 150 -78.28 -1.16 -13.12
CA ILE A 150 -79.27 -0.58 -14.05
C ILE A 150 -79.90 0.70 -13.46
N GLU A 151 -79.90 1.78 -14.25
CA GLU A 151 -80.52 3.07 -13.94
C GLU A 151 -82.06 2.99 -13.93
N LEU A 152 -82.69 3.60 -12.93
CA LEU A 152 -84.12 3.91 -12.87
C LEU A 152 -84.31 5.43 -12.77
N PRO A 153 -85.08 6.08 -13.65
CA PRO A 153 -85.15 7.53 -13.70
C PRO A 153 -86.20 8.04 -12.70
N SER A 154 -85.77 8.71 -11.64
CA SER A 154 -86.68 9.52 -10.81
C SER A 154 -86.47 11.01 -11.10
N LYS A 155 -87.43 11.55 -11.87
CA LYS A 155 -87.69 12.97 -12.02
C LYS A 155 -87.66 13.68 -10.67
N LYS A 156 -86.87 14.76 -10.57
CA LYS A 156 -87.25 16.05 -9.96
C LYS A 156 -86.12 17.05 -10.19
N ARG A 157 -86.40 18.13 -10.93
CA ARG A 157 -85.55 19.32 -11.04
C ARG A 157 -85.65 20.12 -9.74
N PRO A 158 -84.55 20.39 -9.02
CA PRO A 158 -84.51 21.50 -8.07
C PRO A 158 -84.27 22.80 -8.84
N ARG A 159 -85.06 23.82 -8.51
CA ARG A 159 -84.99 25.16 -9.11
C ARG A 159 -83.67 25.82 -8.71
N GLN A 160 -82.97 26.36 -9.71
CA GLN A 160 -81.76 27.14 -9.59
C GLN A 160 -82.17 28.59 -9.31
N ASP A 161 -82.05 29.03 -8.06
CA ASP A 161 -81.97 30.45 -7.71
C ASP A 161 -80.49 30.74 -7.46
N THR A 162 -79.84 31.35 -8.44
CA THR A 162 -78.44 31.80 -8.36
C THR A 162 -78.45 33.21 -7.77
N ASP A 163 -77.95 33.36 -6.55
CA ASP A 163 -77.66 34.66 -5.94
C ASP A 163 -76.16 34.95 -6.15
N PRO A 164 -75.78 35.76 -7.15
CA PRO A 164 -74.39 35.94 -7.55
C PRO A 164 -73.52 36.58 -6.44
N GLU A 165 -74.10 37.41 -5.57
CA GLU A 165 -73.36 38.06 -4.48
C GLU A 165 -72.87 37.07 -3.42
N ARG A 166 -73.61 35.97 -3.21
CA ARG A 166 -73.26 34.96 -2.21
C ARG A 166 -72.11 34.07 -2.67
N ASP A 167 -72.03 33.81 -3.97
CA ASP A 167 -70.94 33.07 -4.61
C ASP A 167 -69.65 33.90 -4.65
N ASP A 168 -69.74 35.21 -4.88
CA ASP A 168 -68.60 36.14 -4.88
C ASP A 168 -67.93 36.24 -3.49
N ILE A 169 -68.72 36.26 -2.42
CA ILE A 169 -68.20 36.26 -1.04
C ILE A 169 -67.46 34.95 -0.75
N ILE A 170 -67.98 33.80 -1.21
CA ILE A 170 -67.33 32.50 -1.05
C ILE A 170 -65.99 32.46 -1.81
N LEU A 171 -65.95 33.04 -3.02
CA LEU A 171 -64.75 33.16 -3.83
C LEU A 171 -63.68 34.02 -3.12
N LEU A 172 -64.06 35.16 -2.56
CA LEU A 172 -63.17 36.05 -1.81
C LEU A 172 -62.58 35.39 -0.55
N TRP A 173 -63.38 34.63 0.19
CA TRP A 173 -62.88 33.87 1.36
C TRP A 173 -61.94 32.74 0.96
N ALA A 174 -62.18 32.10 -0.19
CA ALA A 174 -61.28 31.08 -0.74
C ALA A 174 -59.94 31.69 -1.18
N GLU A 175 -59.96 32.87 -1.82
CA GLU A 175 -58.76 33.58 -2.23
C GLU A 175 -57.94 34.10 -1.04
N LEU A 176 -58.58 34.65 0.00
CA LEU A 176 -57.91 35.02 1.25
C LEU A 176 -57.26 33.81 1.94
N ARG A 177 -57.89 32.64 1.90
CA ARG A 177 -57.31 31.40 2.43
C ARG A 177 -56.11 30.95 1.61
N ALA A 178 -56.19 31.04 0.29
CA ALA A 178 -55.09 30.72 -0.62
C ALA A 178 -53.88 31.65 -0.40
N ILE A 179 -54.12 32.97 -0.28
CA ILE A 179 -53.07 33.95 0.02
C ILE A 179 -52.42 33.65 1.37
N LYS A 180 -53.22 33.35 2.40
CA LYS A 180 -52.70 32.99 3.74
C LYS A 180 -51.87 31.71 3.72
N GLU A 181 -52.25 30.72 2.92
CA GLU A 181 -51.48 29.49 2.73
C GLU A 181 -50.19 29.71 1.95
N VAL A 182 -50.20 30.57 0.92
CA VAL A 182 -48.99 30.97 0.20
C VAL A 182 -48.04 31.71 1.14
N GLN A 183 -48.54 32.63 1.97
CA GLN A 183 -47.72 33.36 2.94
C GLN A 183 -47.06 32.42 3.95
N SER A 184 -47.82 31.47 4.53
CA SER A 184 -47.24 30.51 5.48
C SER A 184 -46.18 29.62 4.84
N ARG A 185 -46.35 29.22 3.58
CA ARG A 185 -45.32 28.48 2.82
C ARG A 185 -44.08 29.32 2.54
N VAL A 186 -44.24 30.61 2.28
CA VAL A 186 -43.12 31.56 2.09
C VAL A 186 -42.34 31.72 3.40
N ASP A 187 -43.04 31.95 4.52
CA ASP A 187 -42.40 32.11 5.84
C ASP A 187 -41.60 30.84 6.23
N VAL A 188 -42.17 29.65 5.98
CA VAL A 188 -41.47 28.37 6.21
C VAL A 188 -40.24 28.23 5.31
N LYS A 189 -40.33 28.59 4.03
CA LYS A 189 -39.19 28.55 3.10
C LYS A 189 -38.10 29.55 3.47
N GLU A 190 -38.45 30.73 3.96
CA GLU A 190 -37.50 31.74 4.41
C GLU A 190 -36.74 31.26 5.64
N VAL A 191 -37.45 30.71 6.63
CA VAL A 191 -36.83 30.12 7.83
C VAL A 191 -35.91 28.96 7.44
N GLN A 192 -36.35 28.06 6.54
CA GLN A 192 -35.54 26.95 6.05
C GLN A 192 -34.28 27.45 5.34
N SER A 193 -34.40 28.42 4.44
CA SER A 193 -33.25 29.00 3.73
C SER A 193 -32.23 29.62 4.69
N ARG A 194 -32.68 30.27 5.77
CA ARG A 194 -31.78 30.82 6.80
C ARG A 194 -31.05 29.73 7.59
N VAL A 195 -31.68 28.58 7.81
CA VAL A 195 -31.04 27.41 8.44
C VAL A 195 -29.99 26.83 7.49
N ASP A 196 -30.33 26.63 6.22
CA ASP A 196 -29.43 26.07 5.21
C ASP A 196 -28.18 26.97 5.03
N VAL A 197 -28.36 28.30 5.00
CA VAL A 197 -27.24 29.25 4.91
C VAL A 197 -26.30 29.14 6.10
N LYS A 198 -26.83 28.99 7.33
CA LYS A 198 -26.00 28.82 8.52
C LYS A 198 -25.23 27.50 8.51
N GLU A 199 -25.86 26.42 8.06
CA GLU A 199 -25.20 25.11 7.92
C GLU A 199 -24.07 25.18 6.90
N VAL A 200 -24.31 25.79 5.74
CA VAL A 200 -23.29 26.00 4.72
C VAL A 200 -22.13 26.85 5.25
N GLN A 201 -22.42 27.95 5.97
CA GLN A 201 -21.39 28.78 6.59
C GLN A 201 -20.52 28.00 7.57
N SER A 202 -21.14 27.22 8.47
CA SER A 202 -20.40 26.39 9.42
C SER A 202 -19.52 25.34 8.72
N ARG A 203 -20.01 24.75 7.63
CA ARG A 203 -19.22 23.80 6.81
C ARG A 203 -18.05 24.49 6.10
N VAL A 204 -18.24 25.71 5.60
CA VAL A 204 -17.17 26.49 4.98
C VAL A 204 -16.08 26.81 6.01
N GLU A 205 -16.44 27.30 7.19
CA GLU A 205 -15.49 27.57 8.27
C GLU A 205 -14.71 26.30 8.68
N ALA A 206 -15.39 25.16 8.81
CA ALA A 206 -14.74 23.89 9.10
C ALA A 206 -13.73 23.49 8.00
N LEU A 207 -14.11 23.64 6.72
CA LEU A 207 -13.22 23.36 5.60
C LEU A 207 -12.03 24.32 5.53
N GLU A 208 -12.23 25.60 5.82
CA GLU A 208 -11.15 26.58 5.87
C GLU A 208 -10.13 26.25 6.97
N THR A 209 -10.59 25.88 8.16
CA THR A 209 -9.71 25.47 9.26
C THR A 209 -8.93 24.18 8.93
N GLU A 210 -9.57 23.21 8.28
CA GLU A 210 -8.90 21.99 7.82
C GLU A 210 -7.86 22.30 6.74
N ASN A 211 -8.17 23.21 5.82
CA ASN A 211 -7.27 23.62 4.76
C ASN A 211 -6.03 24.33 5.31
N GLU A 212 -6.20 25.25 6.28
CA GLU A 212 -5.06 25.89 6.95
C GLU A 212 -4.19 24.87 7.71
N LYS A 213 -4.80 23.88 8.37
CA LYS A 213 -4.07 22.79 9.00
C LYS A 213 -3.27 21.97 7.98
N LEU A 214 -3.86 21.64 6.83
CA LEU A 214 -3.18 20.91 5.76
C LEU A 214 -2.03 21.71 5.16
N LYS A 215 -2.20 23.02 4.96
CA LYS A 215 -1.10 23.91 4.52
C LYS A 215 0.06 23.92 5.51
N GLN A 216 -0.23 23.99 6.80
CA GLN A 216 0.78 23.94 7.85
C GLN A 216 1.52 22.60 7.85
N GLN A 217 0.81 21.48 7.75
CA GLN A 217 1.42 20.15 7.66
C GLN A 217 2.29 19.99 6.40
N ASN A 218 1.84 20.51 5.26
CA ASN A 218 2.63 20.52 4.03
C ASN A 218 3.92 21.33 4.19
N LYS A 219 3.86 22.49 4.86
CA LYS A 219 5.05 23.31 5.14
C LYS A 219 6.05 22.54 6.01
N GLU A 220 5.60 21.91 7.09
CA GLU A 220 6.46 21.09 7.96
C GLU A 220 7.08 19.90 7.21
N LEU A 221 6.32 19.28 6.30
CA LEU A 221 6.82 18.18 5.48
C LEU A 221 7.91 18.65 4.50
N VAL A 222 7.71 19.79 3.84
CA VAL A 222 8.72 20.39 2.94
C VAL A 222 10.00 20.74 3.71
N GLU A 223 9.88 21.41 4.85
CA GLU A 223 11.05 21.71 5.71
C GLU A 223 11.76 20.43 6.20
N GLY A 224 11.00 19.37 6.49
CA GLY A 224 11.55 18.06 6.83
C GLY A 224 12.31 17.42 5.67
N MET A 225 11.81 17.59 4.44
CA MET A 225 12.44 17.08 3.22
C MET A 225 13.75 17.82 2.92
N ASP A 226 13.77 19.14 3.08
CA ASP A 226 14.99 19.96 2.90
C ASP A 226 16.10 19.56 3.89
N LYS A 227 15.75 19.34 5.16
CA LYS A 227 16.70 18.85 6.18
C LYS A 227 17.23 17.46 5.86
N LEU A 228 16.40 16.59 5.29
CA LEU A 228 16.81 15.25 4.91
C LEU A 228 17.76 15.30 3.71
N GLN A 229 17.50 16.18 2.74
CA GLN A 229 18.39 16.43 1.61
C GLN A 229 19.76 16.92 2.07
N GLU A 230 19.81 17.92 2.97
CA GLU A 230 21.06 18.44 3.52
C GLU A 230 21.89 17.34 4.22
N ARG A 231 21.22 16.44 4.96
CA ARG A 231 21.90 15.28 5.57
C ARG A 231 22.42 14.29 4.54
N TYR A 232 21.72 14.11 3.42
CA TYR A 232 22.15 13.24 2.35
C TYR A 232 23.40 13.81 1.65
N ASP A 233 23.38 15.09 1.30
CA ASP A 233 24.52 15.78 0.68
C ASP A 233 25.76 15.75 1.59
N ALA A 234 25.57 15.97 2.90
CA ALA A 234 26.65 15.87 3.87
C ALA A 234 27.21 14.44 3.99
N LEU A 235 26.36 13.42 3.88
CA LEU A 235 26.78 12.03 3.93
C LEU A 235 27.57 11.64 2.66
N GLU A 236 27.10 12.06 1.49
CA GLU A 236 27.78 11.86 0.21
C GLU A 236 29.18 12.51 0.20
N HIS A 237 29.29 13.75 0.69
CA HIS A 237 30.58 14.40 0.86
C HIS A 237 31.52 13.61 1.79
N ARG A 238 31.01 13.05 2.90
CA ARG A 238 31.82 12.24 3.82
C ARG A 238 32.31 10.94 3.16
N PHE A 239 31.49 10.31 2.33
CA PHE A 239 31.92 9.13 1.57
C PHE A 239 33.00 9.49 0.56
N ALA A 240 32.84 10.57 -0.21
CA ALA A 240 33.87 11.03 -1.14
C ALA A 240 35.23 11.30 -0.45
N VAL A 241 35.21 11.92 0.74
CA VAL A 241 36.42 12.13 1.54
C VAL A 241 37.03 10.82 2.03
N LEU A 242 36.22 9.84 2.43
CA LEU A 242 36.71 8.53 2.86
C LEU A 242 37.34 7.75 1.70
N ASP A 243 36.71 7.76 0.53
CA ASP A 243 37.22 7.10 -0.66
C ASP A 243 38.56 7.69 -1.08
N SER A 244 38.67 9.03 -1.13
CA SER A 244 39.92 9.73 -1.41
C SER A 244 41.02 9.37 -0.41
N LYS A 245 40.71 9.31 0.90
CA LYS A 245 41.70 8.87 1.89
C LYS A 245 42.11 7.41 1.72
N ASN A 246 41.17 6.54 1.35
CA ASN A 246 41.46 5.13 1.17
C ASN A 246 42.37 4.90 -0.06
N GLU A 247 42.18 5.69 -1.12
CA GLU A 247 43.07 5.75 -2.27
C GLU A 247 44.47 6.26 -1.87
N GLU A 248 44.56 7.37 -1.12
CA GLU A 248 45.84 7.87 -0.58
C GLU A 248 46.57 6.82 0.28
N PHE A 249 45.84 6.07 1.10
CA PHE A 249 46.42 4.98 1.89
C PHE A 249 46.94 3.85 1.01
N ALA A 250 46.16 3.42 0.01
CA ALA A 250 46.57 2.38 -0.92
C ALA A 250 47.85 2.77 -1.66
N ASP A 251 47.89 3.98 -2.20
CA ASP A 251 49.07 4.53 -2.89
C ASP A 251 50.29 4.56 -1.98
N THR A 252 50.13 4.97 -0.72
CA THR A 252 51.22 5.01 0.26
C THR A 252 51.82 3.62 0.52
N TYR A 253 50.97 2.60 0.69
CA TYR A 253 51.43 1.22 0.88
C TYR A 253 52.06 0.65 -0.38
N ASP A 254 51.49 0.90 -1.56
CA ASP A 254 52.04 0.42 -2.83
C ASP A 254 53.43 1.03 -3.11
N CYS A 255 53.64 2.31 -2.78
CA CYS A 255 54.95 2.95 -2.84
C CYS A 255 55.93 2.28 -1.88
N SER A 256 55.54 2.10 -0.61
CA SER A 256 56.40 1.48 0.40
C SER A 256 56.75 0.03 0.09
N PHE A 257 55.82 -0.76 -0.45
CA PHE A 257 56.09 -2.14 -0.87
C PHE A 257 56.99 -2.19 -2.11
N SER A 258 56.86 -1.22 -3.01
CA SER A 258 57.76 -1.10 -4.17
C SER A 258 59.18 -0.80 -3.73
N GLU A 259 59.37 0.17 -2.83
CA GLU A 259 60.67 0.49 -2.24
C GLU A 259 61.29 -0.72 -1.51
N LEU A 260 60.50 -1.42 -0.67
CA LEU A 260 60.97 -2.62 0.02
C LEU A 260 61.40 -3.72 -0.95
N ARG A 261 60.68 -3.90 -2.06
CA ARG A 261 61.05 -4.88 -3.09
C ARG A 261 62.37 -4.49 -3.76
N GLU A 262 62.56 -3.22 -4.10
CA GLU A 262 63.83 -2.74 -4.65
C GLU A 262 65.00 -2.96 -3.69
N ASP A 263 64.81 -2.71 -2.40
CA ASP A 263 65.82 -2.96 -1.36
C ASP A 263 66.14 -4.45 -1.23
N MET A 264 65.13 -5.33 -1.30
CA MET A 264 65.32 -6.78 -1.32
C MET A 264 66.11 -7.24 -2.54
N ASP A 265 65.78 -6.75 -3.73
CA ASP A 265 66.49 -7.08 -4.97
C ASP A 265 67.96 -6.61 -4.92
N ARG A 266 68.21 -5.42 -4.35
CA ARG A 266 69.57 -4.91 -4.10
C ARG A 266 70.34 -5.81 -3.14
N LEU A 267 69.70 -6.23 -2.05
CA LEU A 267 70.33 -7.09 -1.05
C LEU A 267 70.63 -8.48 -1.63
N GLU A 268 69.74 -9.05 -2.44
CA GLU A 268 69.97 -10.29 -3.17
C GLU A 268 71.19 -10.18 -4.08
N GLY A 269 71.33 -9.06 -4.80
CA GLY A 269 72.52 -8.77 -5.61
C GLY A 269 73.82 -8.77 -4.80
N VAL A 270 73.81 -8.16 -3.60
CA VAL A 270 74.98 -8.16 -2.69
C VAL A 270 75.29 -9.57 -2.18
N VAL A 271 74.27 -10.34 -1.81
CA VAL A 271 74.43 -11.72 -1.34
C VAL A 271 75.05 -12.59 -2.44
N ASN A 272 74.56 -12.48 -3.67
CA ASN A 272 75.10 -13.20 -4.82
C ASN A 272 76.57 -12.84 -5.07
N PHE A 273 76.93 -11.54 -5.02
CA PHE A 273 78.32 -11.07 -5.18
C PHE A 273 79.26 -11.68 -4.13
N VAL A 274 78.83 -11.76 -2.87
CA VAL A 274 79.59 -12.40 -1.79
C VAL A 274 79.71 -13.91 -2.03
N GLN A 275 78.61 -14.57 -2.41
CA GLN A 275 78.54 -16.02 -2.57
C GLN A 275 79.37 -16.53 -3.76
N GLU A 276 79.49 -15.75 -4.82
CA GLU A 276 80.35 -16.03 -5.98
C GLU A 276 81.86 -15.90 -5.66
N GLY A 277 82.23 -15.58 -4.42
CA GLY A 277 83.63 -15.50 -4.00
C GLY A 277 84.36 -14.27 -4.54
N GLN A 278 83.62 -13.26 -5.01
CA GLN A 278 84.18 -12.00 -5.51
C GLN A 278 84.73 -11.09 -4.39
N VAL A 279 84.55 -11.49 -3.13
CA VAL A 279 85.04 -10.80 -1.94
C VAL A 279 86.25 -11.55 -1.35
N GLY A 280 87.34 -10.82 -1.08
CA GLY A 280 88.54 -11.38 -0.45
C GLY A 280 88.27 -11.94 0.96
N GLU A 281 89.00 -12.99 1.33
CA GLU A 281 88.74 -13.77 2.55
C GLU A 281 88.88 -12.96 3.86
N GLU A 282 89.78 -11.99 3.91
CA GLU A 282 89.88 -11.03 5.04
C GLU A 282 88.63 -10.15 5.16
N SER A 283 88.14 -9.61 4.05
CA SER A 283 86.94 -8.77 4.04
C SER A 283 85.70 -9.57 4.43
N LEU A 284 85.62 -10.83 3.98
CA LEU A 284 84.52 -11.74 4.33
C LEU A 284 84.47 -12.03 5.84
N LYS A 285 85.63 -12.21 6.46
CA LYS A 285 85.74 -12.44 7.91
C LYS A 285 85.27 -11.22 8.71
N VAL A 286 85.65 -10.01 8.30
CA VAL A 286 85.19 -8.75 8.92
C VAL A 286 83.68 -8.58 8.77
N ILE A 287 83.13 -8.82 7.57
CA ILE A 287 81.67 -8.73 7.33
C ILE A 287 80.92 -9.70 8.24
N LYS A 288 81.38 -10.96 8.35
CA LYS A 288 80.77 -11.96 9.22
C LYS A 288 80.76 -11.52 10.69
N ASP A 289 81.88 -11.03 11.19
CA ASP A 289 82.00 -10.61 12.60
C ASP A 289 81.05 -9.45 12.89
N VAL A 290 80.94 -8.47 11.99
CA VAL A 290 80.01 -7.33 12.13
C VAL A 290 78.55 -7.79 12.09
N VAL A 291 78.16 -8.64 11.15
CA VAL A 291 76.78 -9.15 11.04
C VAL A 291 76.37 -9.94 12.28
N VAL A 292 77.24 -10.82 12.78
CA VAL A 292 76.99 -11.58 14.01
C VAL A 292 76.82 -10.64 15.20
N GLN A 293 77.64 -9.58 15.30
CA GLN A 293 77.56 -8.60 16.37
C GLN A 293 76.24 -7.82 16.31
N GLU A 294 75.82 -7.37 15.14
CA GLU A 294 74.55 -6.65 14.95
C GLU A 294 73.34 -7.54 15.30
N ILE A 295 73.32 -8.80 14.85
CA ILE A 295 72.26 -9.77 15.18
C ILE A 295 72.16 -9.98 16.70
N MET A 296 73.30 -10.20 17.37
CA MET A 296 73.35 -10.34 18.83
C MET A 296 72.84 -9.09 19.53
N THR A 297 73.15 -7.90 19.01
CA THR A 297 72.73 -6.62 19.59
C THR A 297 71.21 -6.43 19.46
N ARG A 298 70.62 -6.77 18.31
CA ARG A 298 69.15 -6.70 18.12
C ARG A 298 68.40 -7.74 18.95
N LEU A 299 68.96 -8.94 19.11
CA LEU A 299 68.39 -9.97 20.00
C LEU A 299 68.46 -9.58 21.48
N ALA A 300 69.45 -8.78 21.88
CA ALA A 300 69.56 -8.27 23.25
C ALA A 300 68.67 -7.05 23.53
N ASN A 301 68.29 -6.31 22.48
CA ASN A 301 67.50 -5.06 22.56
C ASN A 301 66.03 -5.22 22.13
N GLY A 302 65.63 -6.38 21.62
CA GLY A 302 64.23 -6.74 21.37
C GLY A 302 63.56 -7.27 22.63
#